data_AF-A0A7V8VPG2-F1
#
_entry.id   AF-A0A7V8VPG2-F1
#
_cell.length_a   1.000
_cell.length_b   1.000
_cell.length_c   1.000
_cell.angle_alpha   90.00
_cell.angle_beta   90.00
_cell.angle_gamma   90.00
#
_symmetry.space_group_name_H-M   'P 1'
#
loop_
_entity.id
_entity.type
_entity.pdbx_description
1 polymer ?
#
loop_
_entity_poly.entity_id
_entity_poly.type
_entity_poly.pdbx_seq_one_letter_code
_entity_poly.pdbx_strand_id
1 'polypeptide(L)'
;MLARLTMVWVKVRDSLWFLPALLTLLASGLAMLVVELEKRGVLALGDSDHWLLGGGAEGARGVLSAIAGGLITVTGVVFSVTIVALQLASSQFTPRVLRNFTADRSNQLVLGVFIGTFTYTLLVLRTVRSPTPDQEAFIPRIAVALAVGLVLLSIAFLIFFINHAARSIQVSV
;
A
#
# COMPACT_ATOMS: atom_id res chain seq x y z
N MET A 1 31.22 -18.66 -2.57
CA MET A 1 30.00 -18.27 -3.30
C MET A 1 28.82 -18.00 -2.35
N LEU A 2 28.56 -18.88 -1.37
CA LEU A 2 27.52 -18.68 -0.33
C LEU A 2 27.70 -17.41 0.51
N ALA A 3 28.94 -17.00 0.82
CA ALA A 3 29.24 -15.75 1.55
C ALA A 3 28.91 -14.45 0.77
N ARG A 4 28.93 -14.49 -0.57
CA ARG A 4 28.49 -13.34 -1.40
C ARG A 4 26.97 -13.27 -1.46
N LEU A 5 26.29 -14.41 -1.53
CA LEU A 5 24.84 -14.48 -1.44
C LEU A 5 24.35 -13.96 -0.09
N THR A 6 24.91 -14.40 1.03
CA THR A 6 24.51 -13.89 2.35
C THR A 6 24.77 -12.39 2.52
N MET A 7 25.88 -11.86 1.99
CA MET A 7 26.13 -10.40 2.01
C MET A 7 25.16 -9.61 1.14
N VAL A 8 24.80 -10.10 -0.04
CA VAL A 8 23.78 -9.46 -0.90
C VAL A 8 22.40 -9.54 -0.24
N TRP A 9 22.06 -10.68 0.36
CA TRP A 9 20.81 -10.86 1.11
C TRP A 9 20.72 -9.93 2.33
N VAL A 10 21.83 -9.70 3.06
CA VAL A 10 21.87 -8.71 4.16
C VAL A 10 21.76 -7.28 3.61
N LYS A 11 22.44 -6.94 2.52
CA LYS A 11 22.34 -5.61 1.86
C LYS A 11 20.95 -5.32 1.30
N VAL A 12 20.28 -6.35 0.78
CA VAL A 12 18.91 -6.25 0.25
C VAL A 12 17.91 -6.16 1.40
N ARG A 13 18.08 -6.94 2.48
CA ARG A 13 17.20 -6.88 3.66
C ARG A 13 17.35 -5.59 4.47
N ASP A 14 18.53 -4.98 4.47
CA ASP A 14 18.78 -3.66 5.07
C ASP A 14 18.45 -2.50 4.10
N SER A 15 18.02 -2.80 2.87
CA SER A 15 17.59 -1.79 1.90
C SER A 15 16.16 -1.35 2.20
N LEU A 16 15.94 -0.03 2.19
CA LEU A 16 14.63 0.62 2.31
C LEU A 16 13.54 0.04 1.39
N TRP A 17 13.94 -0.64 0.32
CA TRP A 17 13.08 -1.03 -0.79
C TRP A 17 12.59 -2.47 -0.71
N PHE A 18 13.23 -3.35 0.06
CA PHE A 18 12.87 -4.76 0.06
C PHE A 18 11.50 -5.01 0.68
N LEU A 19 11.27 -4.47 1.88
CA LEU A 19 9.99 -4.65 2.56
C LEU A 19 8.82 -3.99 1.79
N PRO A 20 8.95 -2.74 1.27
CA PRO A 20 7.94 -2.18 0.39
C PRO A 20 7.69 -3.02 -0.86
N ALA A 21 8.73 -3.45 -1.57
CA ALA A 21 8.57 -4.26 -2.77
C ALA A 21 7.87 -5.60 -2.49
N LEU A 22 8.23 -6.25 -1.38
CA LEU A 22 7.57 -7.49 -0.94
C LEU A 22 6.08 -7.26 -0.64
N LEU A 23 5.75 -6.20 0.12
CA LEU A 23 4.37 -5.85 0.43
C LEU A 23 3.57 -5.50 -0.84
N THR A 24 4.17 -4.80 -1.79
CA THR A 24 3.56 -4.52 -3.09
C THR A 24 3.31 -5.79 -3.90
N LEU A 25 4.25 -6.75 -3.90
CA LEU A 25 4.07 -8.04 -4.57
C LEU A 25 2.96 -8.86 -3.91
N LEU A 26 2.90 -8.89 -2.58
CA LEU A 26 1.84 -9.57 -1.84
C LEU A 26 0.48 -8.93 -2.12
N ALA A 27 0.39 -7.60 -2.10
CA ALA A 27 -0.82 -6.87 -2.43
C ALA A 27 -1.26 -7.11 -3.89
N SER A 28 -0.30 -7.20 -4.81
CA SER A 28 -0.58 -7.54 -6.22
C SER A 28 -1.14 -8.96 -6.37
N GLY A 29 -0.51 -9.93 -5.69
CA GLY A 29 -0.98 -11.31 -5.66
C GLY A 29 -2.36 -11.44 -5.03
N LEU A 30 -2.62 -10.71 -3.94
CA LEU A 30 -3.92 -10.65 -3.28
C LEU A 30 -5.00 -10.09 -4.22
N ALA A 31 -4.72 -9.01 -4.96
CA ALA A 31 -5.65 -8.44 -5.93
C ALA A 31 -6.01 -9.47 -7.02
N MET A 32 -5.01 -10.13 -7.60
CA MET A 32 -5.23 -11.15 -8.63
C MET A 32 -6.05 -12.33 -8.09
N LEU A 33 -5.71 -12.81 -6.89
CA LEU A 33 -6.38 -13.95 -6.26
C LEU A 33 -7.84 -13.65 -5.94
N VAL A 34 -8.13 -12.51 -5.28
CA VAL A 34 -9.51 -12.16 -4.89
C VAL A 34 -10.37 -11.95 -6.13
N VAL A 35 -9.87 -11.21 -7.13
CA VAL A 35 -10.61 -10.99 -8.38
C VAL A 35 -10.86 -12.30 -9.13
N GLU A 36 -9.89 -13.20 -9.19
CA GLU A 36 -10.05 -14.49 -9.88
C GLU A 36 -11.05 -15.39 -9.16
N LEU A 37 -11.06 -15.40 -7.83
CA LEU A 37 -12.05 -16.14 -7.04
C LEU A 37 -13.46 -15.57 -7.22
N GLU A 38 -13.61 -14.24 -7.29
CA GLU A 38 -14.89 -13.61 -7.60
C GLU A 38 -15.36 -13.94 -9.02
N LYS A 39 -14.48 -13.91 -10.03
CA LYS A 39 -14.81 -14.29 -11.41
C LYS A 39 -15.31 -15.73 -11.53
N ARG A 40 -14.75 -16.64 -10.73
CA ARG A 40 -15.15 -18.05 -10.70
C ARG A 40 -16.44 -18.31 -9.91
N GLY A 41 -17.03 -17.28 -9.31
CA GLY A 41 -18.22 -17.40 -8.47
C GLY A 41 -17.97 -18.05 -7.11
N VAL A 42 -16.70 -18.28 -6.72
CA VAL A 42 -16.35 -18.88 -5.42
C VAL A 42 -16.68 -17.94 -4.26
N LEU A 43 -16.55 -16.64 -4.49
CA LEU A 43 -16.84 -15.57 -3.52
C LEU A 43 -18.17 -14.87 -3.82
N ALA A 44 -19.13 -15.56 -4.46
CA ALA A 44 -20.41 -14.98 -4.82
C ALA A 44 -21.18 -14.53 -3.56
N LEU A 45 -21.30 -13.21 -3.38
CA LEU A 45 -22.25 -12.61 -2.45
C LEU A 45 -23.65 -12.72 -3.05
N GLY A 46 -24.64 -13.14 -2.26
CA GLY A 46 -26.03 -13.21 -2.70
C GLY A 46 -26.59 -11.83 -3.09
N ASP A 47 -27.68 -11.81 -3.87
CA ASP A 47 -28.34 -10.61 -4.41
C ASP A 47 -28.78 -9.56 -3.37
N SER A 48 -28.73 -9.88 -2.08
CA SER A 48 -29.22 -9.04 -0.98
C SER A 48 -28.19 -8.03 -0.43
N ASP A 49 -26.92 -8.10 -0.84
CA ASP A 49 -25.84 -7.30 -0.24
C ASP A 49 -25.64 -5.92 -0.89
N HIS A 50 -26.74 -5.18 -1.08
CA HIS A 50 -26.74 -3.78 -1.54
C HIS A 50 -26.05 -2.80 -0.57
N TRP A 51 -25.79 -3.22 0.68
CA TRP A 51 -25.23 -2.38 1.74
C TRP A 51 -23.78 -1.93 1.48
N LEU A 52 -22.93 -2.78 0.86
CA LEU A 52 -21.51 -2.45 0.68
C LEU A 52 -21.24 -1.61 -0.59
N LEU A 53 -22.03 -1.78 -1.66
CA LEU A 53 -21.79 -1.18 -2.98
C LEU A 53 -23.11 -0.90 -3.72
N GLY A 54 -23.87 0.09 -3.26
CA GLY A 54 -25.12 0.53 -3.91
C GLY A 54 -24.94 1.30 -5.23
N GLY A 55 -23.70 1.54 -5.68
CA GLY A 55 -23.38 2.43 -6.82
C GLY A 55 -23.02 1.75 -8.14
N GLY A 56 -23.09 0.42 -8.23
CA GLY A 56 -22.73 -0.32 -9.46
C GLY A 56 -21.26 -0.13 -9.89
N ALA A 57 -20.98 -0.30 -11.19
CA ALA A 57 -19.62 -0.26 -11.74
C ALA A 57 -18.98 1.14 -11.62
N GLU A 58 -19.76 2.19 -11.84
CA GLU A 58 -19.28 3.58 -11.73
C GLU A 58 -18.98 3.95 -10.27
N GLY A 59 -19.82 3.54 -9.33
CA GLY A 59 -19.53 3.72 -7.90
C GLY A 59 -18.25 3.01 -7.47
N ALA A 60 -18.06 1.76 -7.88
CA ALA A 60 -16.83 1.01 -7.60
C ALA A 60 -15.59 1.70 -8.19
N ARG A 61 -15.65 2.16 -9.45
CA ARG A 61 -14.56 2.92 -10.08
C ARG A 61 -14.27 4.23 -9.37
N GLY A 62 -15.31 4.98 -8.98
CA GLY A 62 -15.18 6.22 -8.25
C GLY A 62 -14.46 6.03 -6.92
N VAL A 63 -14.88 5.05 -6.12
CA VAL A 63 -14.24 4.73 -4.82
C VAL A 63 -12.78 4.31 -5.03
N LEU A 64 -12.51 3.36 -5.92
CA LEU A 64 -11.14 2.90 -6.19
C LEU A 64 -10.25 4.03 -6.72
N SER A 65 -10.78 4.89 -7.59
CA SER A 65 -10.01 6.03 -8.13
C SER A 65 -9.70 7.07 -7.07
N ALA A 66 -10.66 7.36 -6.18
CA ALA A 66 -10.45 8.25 -5.04
C ALA A 66 -9.39 7.70 -4.08
N ILE A 67 -9.43 6.38 -3.78
CA ILE A 67 -8.43 5.71 -2.96
C ILE A 67 -7.04 5.78 -3.61
N ALA A 68 -6.94 5.47 -4.91
CA ALA A 68 -5.66 5.50 -5.62
C ALA A 68 -5.06 6.92 -5.66
N GLY A 69 -5.86 7.93 -5.99
CA GLY A 69 -5.45 9.33 -6.01
C GLY A 69 -5.05 9.86 -4.63
N GLY A 70 -5.80 9.50 -3.59
CA GLY A 70 -5.47 9.86 -2.21
C GLY A 70 -4.16 9.22 -1.75
N LEU A 71 -3.98 7.93 -1.99
CA LEU A 71 -2.79 7.21 -1.53
C LEU A 71 -1.51 7.64 -2.23
N ILE A 72 -1.53 7.91 -3.54
CA ILE A 72 -0.31 8.40 -4.22
C ILE A 72 0.13 9.76 -3.67
N THR A 73 -0.84 10.64 -3.36
CA THR A 73 -0.59 11.95 -2.76
C THR A 73 0.01 11.81 -1.37
N VAL A 74 -0.63 11.02 -0.49
CA VAL A 74 -0.14 10.77 0.88
C VAL A 74 1.22 10.10 0.88
N THR A 75 1.45 9.14 -0.01
CA THR A 75 2.77 8.49 -0.17
C THR A 75 3.85 9.50 -0.55
N GLY A 76 3.56 10.41 -1.49
CA GLY A 76 4.47 11.47 -1.87
C GLY A 76 4.81 12.41 -0.71
N VAL A 77 3.82 12.77 0.11
CA VAL A 77 4.03 13.58 1.32
C VAL A 77 4.92 12.85 2.33
N VAL A 78 4.62 11.58 2.65
CA VAL A 78 5.44 10.79 3.59
C VAL A 78 6.87 10.61 3.08
N PHE A 79 7.05 10.40 1.77
CA PHE A 79 8.37 10.32 1.17
C PHE A 79 9.13 11.65 1.28
N SER A 80 8.47 12.77 0.99
CA SER A 80 9.05 14.11 1.11
C SER A 80 9.48 14.41 2.55
N VAL A 81 8.60 14.18 3.53
CA VAL A 81 8.89 14.37 4.96
C VAL A 81 10.03 13.45 5.42
N THR A 82 10.07 12.20 4.93
CA THR A 82 11.16 11.27 5.22
C THR A 82 12.51 11.80 4.69
N ILE A 83 12.54 12.31 3.45
CA ILE A 83 13.76 12.89 2.87
C ILE A 83 14.22 14.10 3.67
N VAL A 84 13.31 15.02 4.01
CA VAL A 84 13.62 16.20 4.82
C VAL A 84 14.18 15.79 6.18
N ALA A 85 13.57 14.82 6.85
CA ALA A 85 14.07 14.28 8.11
C ALA A 85 15.48 13.68 7.96
N LEU A 86 15.75 12.93 6.89
CA LEU A 86 17.07 12.38 6.60
C LEU A 86 18.12 13.48 6.35
N GLN A 87 17.75 14.54 5.63
CA GLN A 87 18.62 15.69 5.37
C GLN A 87 18.98 16.43 6.66
N LEU A 88 18.00 16.69 7.54
CA LEU A 88 18.23 17.30 8.85
C LEU A 88 19.09 16.41 9.76
N ALA A 89 18.84 15.09 9.74
CA ALA A 89 19.67 14.16 10.49
C ALA A 89 21.11 14.13 9.97
N SER A 90 21.32 14.22 8.65
CA SER A 90 22.66 14.26 8.06
C SER A 90 23.42 15.56 8.34
N SER A 91 22.73 16.66 8.62
CA SER A 91 23.39 17.93 8.99
C SER A 91 23.76 18.00 10.47
N GLN A 92 23.09 17.22 11.33
CA GLN A 92 23.31 17.22 12.78
C GLN A 92 24.02 15.97 13.35
N PHE A 93 24.04 14.84 12.65
CA PHE A 93 24.61 13.58 13.15
C PHE A 93 25.72 12.98 12.25
N THR A 94 26.70 12.33 12.87
CA THR A 94 27.84 11.64 12.21
C THR A 94 27.36 10.45 11.34
N PRO A 95 28.07 10.07 10.25
CA PRO A 95 27.70 8.99 9.30
C PRO A 95 27.20 7.64 9.85
N ARG A 96 27.46 7.31 11.13
CA ARG A 96 26.98 6.09 11.79
C ARG A 96 25.50 6.15 12.20
N VAL A 97 24.97 7.32 12.56
CA VAL A 97 23.56 7.49 12.95
C VAL A 97 22.64 7.45 11.73
N LEU A 98 23.11 7.97 10.60
CA LEU A 98 22.41 7.96 9.31
C LEU A 98 22.05 6.54 8.87
N ARG A 99 22.94 5.55 9.11
CA ARG A 99 22.72 4.15 8.74
C ARG A 99 21.62 3.46 9.55
N ASN A 100 21.33 3.93 10.76
CA ASN A 100 20.26 3.38 11.60
C ASN A 100 18.89 3.96 11.22
N PHE A 101 18.83 5.19 10.73
CA PHE A 101 17.59 5.85 10.29
C PHE A 101 17.06 5.27 8.96
N THR A 102 17.96 4.98 8.02
CA THR A 102 17.63 4.33 6.73
C THR A 102 17.20 2.85 6.93
N ALA A 103 17.47 2.26 8.10
CA ALA A 103 17.12 0.89 8.44
C ALA A 103 15.86 0.79 9.32
N ASP A 104 15.16 1.90 9.59
CA ASP A 104 13.96 1.86 10.43
C ASP A 104 12.83 1.11 9.70
N ARG A 105 12.54 -0.09 10.23
CA ARG A 105 11.49 -0.98 9.73
C ARG A 105 10.12 -0.33 9.76
N SER A 106 9.90 0.63 10.66
CA SER A 106 8.64 1.36 10.79
C SER A 106 8.34 2.13 9.51
N ASN A 107 9.36 2.83 8.98
CA ASN A 107 9.18 3.65 7.79
C ASN A 107 9.02 2.80 6.52
N GLN A 108 9.79 1.71 6.43
CA GLN A 108 9.65 0.73 5.35
C GLN A 108 8.25 0.08 5.34
N LEU A 109 7.70 -0.22 6.50
CA LEU A 109 6.39 -0.86 6.60
C LEU A 109 5.26 0.12 6.23
N VAL A 110 5.34 1.37 6.68
CA VAL A 110 4.38 2.42 6.28
C VAL A 110 4.39 2.62 4.75
N LEU A 111 5.58 2.79 4.15
CA LEU A 111 5.72 2.94 2.70
C LEU A 111 5.20 1.70 1.95
N GLY A 112 5.51 0.51 2.44
CA GLY A 112 5.05 -0.73 1.83
C GLY A 112 3.54 -0.92 1.89
N VAL A 113 2.90 -0.56 3.00
CA VAL A 113 1.43 -0.57 3.11
C VAL A 113 0.83 0.44 2.13
N PHE A 114 1.36 1.65 2.04
CA PHE A 114 0.77 2.68 1.16
C PHE A 114 0.90 2.32 -0.31
N ILE A 115 2.10 1.94 -0.76
CA ILE A 115 2.35 1.53 -2.14
C ILE A 115 1.61 0.23 -2.44
N GLY A 116 1.59 -0.73 -1.51
CA GLY A 116 0.83 -1.98 -1.65
C GLY A 116 -0.66 -1.74 -1.83
N THR A 117 -1.28 -0.93 -0.99
CA THR A 117 -2.71 -0.57 -1.11
C THR A 117 -2.97 0.19 -2.40
N PHE A 118 -2.10 1.12 -2.80
CA PHE A 118 -2.20 1.82 -4.08
C PHE A 118 -2.19 0.85 -5.26
N THR A 119 -1.21 -0.07 -5.32
CA THR A 119 -1.10 -1.06 -6.39
C THR A 119 -2.28 -2.02 -6.39
N TYR A 120 -2.70 -2.53 -5.22
CA TYR A 120 -3.91 -3.35 -5.08
C TYR A 120 -5.11 -2.64 -5.71
N THR A 121 -5.33 -1.37 -5.34
CA THR A 121 -6.45 -0.56 -5.82
C THR A 121 -6.43 -0.38 -7.34
N LEU A 122 -5.27 -0.10 -7.94
CA LEU A 122 -5.14 0.02 -9.41
C LEU A 122 -5.42 -1.29 -10.14
N LEU A 123 -4.95 -2.42 -9.61
CA LEU A 123 -5.17 -3.73 -10.21
C LEU A 123 -6.65 -4.12 -10.15
N VAL A 124 -7.32 -3.86 -9.02
CA VAL A 124 -8.76 -4.07 -8.89
C VAL A 124 -9.53 -3.13 -9.81
N LEU A 125 -9.17 -1.84 -9.87
CA LEU A 125 -9.81 -0.83 -10.72
C LEU A 125 -9.80 -1.24 -12.20
N ARG A 126 -8.66 -1.77 -12.68
CA ARG A 126 -8.53 -2.29 -14.05
C ARG A 126 -9.55 -3.39 -14.38
N THR A 127 -10.03 -4.12 -13.39
CA THR A 127 -10.92 -5.27 -13.61
C THR A 127 -12.39 -4.89 -13.64
N VAL A 128 -12.76 -3.70 -13.13
CA VAL A 128 -14.13 -3.18 -13.12
C VAL A 128 -14.57 -2.83 -14.55
N ARG A 129 -15.57 -3.56 -15.05
CA ARG A 129 -16.09 -3.43 -16.42
C ARG A 129 -17.55 -3.02 -16.42
N SER A 130 -17.87 -2.02 -17.22
CA SER A 130 -19.27 -1.62 -17.50
C SER A 130 -19.87 -2.59 -18.53
N PRO A 131 -21.19 -2.83 -18.48
CA PRO A 131 -21.84 -3.64 -19.48
C PRO A 131 -21.70 -2.99 -20.86
N THR A 132 -21.33 -3.80 -21.85
CA THR A 132 -21.25 -3.44 -23.28
C THR A 132 -22.17 -4.42 -24.02
N PRO A 133 -22.72 -4.11 -25.22
CA PRO A 133 -23.62 -5.04 -25.93
C PRO A 133 -23.09 -6.49 -26.07
N ASP A 134 -21.76 -6.66 -26.12
CA ASP A 134 -21.10 -7.96 -26.27
C ASP A 134 -20.47 -8.52 -24.97
N GLN A 135 -20.56 -7.81 -23.84
CA GLN A 135 -19.92 -8.21 -22.57
C GLN A 135 -20.75 -7.83 -21.34
N GLU A 136 -20.98 -8.80 -20.46
CA GLU A 136 -21.63 -8.57 -19.17
C GLU A 136 -20.80 -7.66 -18.26
N ALA A 137 -21.51 -6.88 -17.43
CA ALA A 137 -20.88 -6.07 -16.39
C ALA A 137 -20.14 -6.98 -15.40
N PHE A 138 -18.92 -6.59 -15.02
CA PHE A 138 -18.19 -7.30 -13.98
C PHE A 138 -17.69 -6.32 -12.93
N ILE A 139 -18.16 -6.52 -11.70
CA ILE A 139 -17.84 -5.69 -10.53
C ILE A 139 -17.35 -6.63 -9.43
N PRO A 140 -16.04 -6.62 -9.09
CA PRO A 140 -15.48 -7.44 -8.01
C PRO A 140 -15.77 -6.77 -6.66
N ARG A 141 -16.95 -7.07 -6.09
CA ARG A 141 -17.48 -6.42 -4.89
C ARG A 141 -16.59 -6.66 -3.67
N ILE A 142 -16.13 -7.89 -3.47
CA ILE A 142 -15.25 -8.26 -2.36
C ILE A 142 -13.90 -7.57 -2.53
N ALA A 143 -13.33 -7.55 -3.74
CA ALA A 143 -12.06 -6.88 -3.97
C ALA A 143 -12.14 -5.38 -3.67
N VAL A 144 -13.26 -4.72 -4.02
CA VAL A 144 -13.50 -3.31 -3.70
C VAL A 144 -13.68 -3.09 -2.20
N ALA A 145 -14.45 -3.93 -1.51
CA ALA A 145 -14.60 -3.85 -0.05
C ALA A 145 -13.25 -4.02 0.67
N LEU A 146 -12.40 -4.92 0.17
CA LEU A 146 -11.05 -5.10 0.69
C LEU A 146 -10.16 -3.88 0.42
N ALA A 147 -10.31 -3.20 -0.73
CA ALA A 147 -9.61 -1.91 -0.97
C ALA A 147 -9.99 -0.86 0.08
N VAL A 148 -11.28 -0.79 0.44
CA VAL A 148 -11.76 0.11 1.51
C VAL A 148 -11.15 -0.28 2.86
N GLY A 149 -11.09 -1.57 3.18
CA GLY A 149 -10.39 -2.04 4.40
C GLY A 149 -8.91 -1.67 4.41
N LEU A 150 -8.21 -1.85 3.28
CA LEU A 150 -6.80 -1.52 3.15
C LEU A 150 -6.54 -0.01 3.23
N VAL A 151 -7.42 0.85 2.73
CA VAL A 151 -7.23 2.30 2.88
C VAL A 151 -7.43 2.75 4.33
N LEU A 152 -8.38 2.15 5.07
CA LEU A 152 -8.53 2.40 6.52
C LEU A 152 -7.28 1.95 7.29
N LEU A 153 -6.71 0.80 6.90
CA LEU A 153 -5.42 0.35 7.43
C LEU A 153 -4.30 1.36 7.13
N SER A 154 -4.22 1.86 5.90
CA SER A 154 -3.25 2.91 5.53
C SER A 154 -3.43 4.18 6.38
N ILE A 155 -4.65 4.59 6.70
CA ILE A 155 -4.89 5.74 7.60
C ILE A 155 -4.35 5.46 9.01
N ALA A 156 -4.56 4.26 9.55
CA ALA A 156 -3.97 3.89 10.85
C ALA A 156 -2.44 3.93 10.81
N PHE A 157 -1.82 3.46 9.73
CA PHE A 157 -0.37 3.54 9.51
C PHE A 157 0.13 4.98 9.36
N LEU A 158 -0.66 5.88 8.77
CA LEU A 158 -0.33 7.29 8.69
C LEU A 158 -0.27 7.93 10.08
N ILE A 159 -1.28 7.66 10.92
CA ILE A 159 -1.32 8.16 12.31
C ILE A 159 -0.12 7.63 13.10
N PHE A 160 0.16 6.33 12.96
CA PHE A 160 1.34 5.70 13.55
C PHE A 160 2.63 6.38 13.09
N PHE A 161 2.80 6.61 11.78
CA PHE A 161 3.97 7.28 11.21
C PHE A 161 4.19 8.67 11.80
N ILE A 162 3.13 9.48 11.91
CA ILE A 162 3.21 10.83 12.47
C ILE A 162 3.64 10.77 13.94
N ASN A 163 3.04 9.91 14.75
CA ASN A 163 3.41 9.75 16.16
C ASN A 163 4.86 9.24 16.32
N HIS A 164 5.29 8.30 15.47
CA HIS A 164 6.66 7.80 15.46
C HIS A 164 7.67 8.89 15.10
N ALA A 165 7.41 9.65 14.03
CA ALA A 165 8.25 10.77 13.61
C ALA A 165 8.35 11.84 14.73
N ALA A 166 7.22 12.21 15.35
CA ALA A 166 7.21 13.18 16.45
C ALA A 166 8.02 12.72 17.67
N ARG A 167 7.90 11.45 18.07
CA ARG A 167 8.67 10.89 19.19
C ARG A 167 10.17 10.81 18.89
N SER A 168 10.52 10.50 17.64
CA SER A 168 11.94 10.41 17.25
C SER A 168 12.68 11.75 17.41
N ILE A 169 11.98 12.88 17.23
CA ILE A 169 12.55 14.23 17.40
C ILE A 169 12.68 14.58 18.88
N GLN A 170 11.70 14.23 19.72
CA GLN A 170 11.70 14.56 21.15
C GLN A 170 12.82 13.90 21.96
N VAL A 171 13.35 12.75 21.53
CA VAL A 171 14.46 12.07 22.23
C VAL A 171 15.82 12.75 21.98
N SER A 172 15.89 13.62 20.98
CA SER A 172 17.11 14.35 20.58
C SER A 172 17.22 15.78 21.13
N VAL A 173 16.26 16.23 21.95
CA VAL A 173 16.26 17.54 22.64
C VAL A 173 16.42 17.31 24.13
#